data_AF-A0AAE6WAR2-F1
#
_entry.id   AF-A0AAE6WAR2-F1
#
_cell.length_a   1.000
_cell.length_b   1.000
_cell.length_c   1.000
_cell.angle_alpha   90.00
_cell.angle_beta   90.00
_cell.angle_gamma   90.00
#
_symmetry.space_group_name_H-M   'P 1'
#
loop_
_entity.id
_entity.type
_entity.pdbx_description
1 polymer ?
#
loop_
_entity_poly.entity_id
_entity_poly.type
_entity_poly.pdbx_seq_one_letter_code
_entity_poly.pdbx_strand_id
1 'polypeptide(L)'
;MGYAYDYAAAIMRRGRVHMEPVDHVPNWADGPRKTKHYPDTDLLPLPDSGYPADAALDQGLNPGPLDRPGHFDLATLSGMLRDSYGLTGRRLGVQANTDLDALPHYPLANFSRGSASGGGLYPVSVYWVSGPSAPLPPGVHHYATRHHAMRRLLTGDATGEVRAALEAAGPGAPGEGDATDQYLVLSIKYWQNAFKYNSFSFHAVSMDLGACVQTWRMWARARGLDVEPALWFDEERLARLLGVRTEEEGIFAVVPLRWQGATGAAAPPATPFAVRHRDVERSRTVLTFEAVTAMQAATAEGALDRPAPGALAPAAAHPAGPALPEAPLPAATPLTTDVRTALRRRRSSFGRFDASRPLAAADLAALCRAATDGSYLGGDTGTGAGGVRLAGLYVFVNHAEDLAPGAYAYDPGAGTLRLVKGGAPGPFLQKNYFLSNYNLEQAGAVLVPTVRTTAVLDAVGDRGYRLVNATIGAVAQSVYTAAAALDVGCGVALGFDNISYIEELGLEATGEAPLLIMMAGHERPAPADYRHELT
;
A
#
# COMPACT_ATOMS: atom_id res chain seq x y z
N MET A 1 -15.17 10.88 -20.71
CA MET A 1 -14.63 10.80 -19.33
C MET A 1 -15.38 9.68 -18.64
N GLY A 2 -14.65 8.71 -18.08
CA GLY A 2 -15.24 7.59 -17.35
C GLY A 2 -15.63 7.97 -15.92
N TYR A 3 -16.26 7.03 -15.20
CA TYR A 3 -16.74 7.24 -13.84
C TYR A 3 -15.62 7.57 -12.84
N ALA A 4 -14.38 7.13 -13.12
CA ALA A 4 -13.24 7.41 -12.25
C ALA A 4 -12.91 8.90 -12.11
N TYR A 5 -13.25 9.75 -13.11
CA TYR A 5 -13.07 11.20 -13.02
C TYR A 5 -14.00 11.81 -11.97
N ASP A 6 -15.28 11.44 -12.01
CA ASP A 6 -16.30 11.93 -11.09
C ASP A 6 -16.01 11.43 -9.67
N TYR A 7 -15.62 10.15 -9.55
CA TYR A 7 -15.19 9.58 -8.27
C TYR A 7 -13.95 10.31 -7.70
N ALA A 8 -12.93 10.56 -8.52
CA ALA A 8 -11.75 11.31 -8.11
C ALA A 8 -12.12 12.72 -7.62
N ALA A 9 -12.99 13.43 -8.35
CA ALA A 9 -13.47 14.76 -7.96
C ALA A 9 -14.26 14.73 -6.64
N ALA A 10 -15.11 13.71 -6.43
CA ALA A 10 -15.85 13.52 -5.19
C ALA A 10 -14.91 13.28 -4.01
N ILE A 11 -13.87 12.46 -4.19
CA ILE A 11 -12.84 12.20 -3.18
C ILE A 11 -12.14 13.49 -2.77
N MET A 12 -11.75 14.34 -3.72
CA MET A 12 -11.07 15.60 -3.43
C MET A 12 -11.94 16.59 -2.65
N ARG A 13 -13.26 16.51 -2.80
CA ARG A 13 -14.22 17.41 -2.12
C ARG A 13 -14.79 16.81 -0.85
N ARG A 14 -14.48 15.56 -0.50
CA ARG A 14 -15.17 14.80 0.56
C ARG A 14 -15.12 15.42 1.96
N GLY A 15 -14.12 16.27 2.22
CA GLY A 15 -14.00 17.04 3.46
C GLY A 15 -14.98 18.20 3.57
N ARG A 16 -15.52 18.68 2.44
CA ARG A 16 -16.46 19.80 2.34
C ARG A 16 -17.85 19.36 1.87
N VAL A 17 -17.91 18.31 1.06
CA VAL A 17 -19.15 17.71 0.52
C VAL A 17 -19.07 16.20 0.74
N HIS A 18 -19.88 15.68 1.66
CA HIS A 18 -19.86 14.25 1.98
C HIS A 18 -20.24 13.38 0.78
N MET A 19 -19.60 12.21 0.67
CA MET A 19 -19.98 11.20 -0.31
C MET A 19 -21.18 10.41 0.19
N GLU A 20 -22.15 10.16 -0.67
CA GLU A 20 -23.28 9.29 -0.34
C GLU A 20 -22.82 7.85 -0.04
N PRO A 21 -23.45 7.14 0.90
CA PRO A 21 -24.46 7.61 1.85
C PRO A 21 -23.86 8.44 2.99
N VAL A 22 -24.39 9.64 3.23
CA VAL A 22 -23.88 10.58 4.26
C VAL A 22 -24.10 10.05 5.69
N ASP A 23 -25.22 9.37 5.94
CA ASP A 23 -25.63 8.92 7.27
C ASP A 23 -25.17 7.49 7.62
N HIS A 24 -24.17 6.96 6.91
CA HIS A 24 -23.67 5.61 7.16
C HIS A 24 -22.91 5.52 8.49
N VAL A 25 -23.45 4.72 9.41
CA VAL A 25 -22.81 4.40 10.69
C VAL A 25 -22.36 2.93 10.68
N PRO A 26 -21.06 2.65 10.82
CA PRO A 26 -20.56 1.27 10.88
C PRO A 26 -21.12 0.50 12.09
N ASN A 27 -21.79 -0.63 11.84
CA ASN A 27 -22.22 -1.56 12.88
C ASN A 27 -21.07 -2.51 13.26
N TRP A 28 -20.24 -2.12 14.25
CA TRP A 28 -19.09 -2.93 14.68
C TRP A 28 -19.47 -4.30 15.26
N ALA A 29 -20.65 -4.43 15.88
CA ALA A 29 -21.15 -5.71 16.38
C ALA A 29 -21.40 -6.71 15.23
N ASP A 30 -21.87 -6.21 14.07
CA ASP A 30 -22.11 -6.98 12.84
C ASP A 30 -21.02 -6.78 11.77
N GLY A 31 -19.84 -6.28 12.14
CA GLY A 31 -18.75 -6.02 11.20
C GLY A 31 -18.15 -7.29 10.58
N PRO A 32 -17.38 -7.16 9.49
CA PRO A 32 -16.82 -8.28 8.74
C PRO A 32 -15.80 -9.09 9.54
N ARG A 33 -15.48 -10.30 9.07
CA ARG A 33 -14.26 -10.99 9.54
C ARG A 33 -13.01 -10.21 9.12
N LYS A 34 -12.05 -10.07 10.05
CA LYS A 34 -10.73 -9.45 9.81
C LYS A 34 -9.86 -10.18 8.77
N THR A 35 -10.20 -11.42 8.45
CA THR A 35 -9.56 -12.28 7.43
C THR A 35 -10.60 -13.26 6.91
N LYS A 36 -10.47 -13.70 5.67
CA LYS A 36 -11.33 -14.75 5.12
C LYS A 36 -11.21 -16.06 5.89
N HIS A 37 -12.27 -16.85 5.83
CA HIS A 37 -12.38 -18.13 6.51
C HIS A 37 -13.00 -19.18 5.58
N TYR A 38 -12.19 -20.15 5.20
CA TYR A 38 -12.60 -21.32 4.42
C TYR A 38 -12.58 -22.56 5.33
N PRO A 39 -13.74 -22.96 5.91
CA PRO A 39 -13.81 -24.20 6.68
C PRO A 39 -13.59 -25.42 5.78
N ASP A 40 -13.27 -26.56 6.38
CA ASP A 40 -13.15 -27.86 5.70
C ASP A 40 -12.15 -27.88 4.53
N THR A 41 -11.10 -27.06 4.63
CA THR A 41 -9.97 -27.03 3.70
C THR A 41 -8.70 -27.47 4.39
N ASP A 42 -7.82 -28.13 3.63
CA ASP A 42 -6.50 -28.51 4.13
C ASP A 42 -5.67 -27.27 4.47
N LEU A 43 -4.99 -27.34 5.61
CA LEU A 43 -4.08 -26.30 6.08
C LEU A 43 -2.64 -26.79 5.90
N LEU A 44 -1.85 -26.04 5.14
CA LEU A 44 -0.46 -26.31 4.86
C LEU A 44 0.39 -25.25 5.58
N PRO A 45 0.99 -25.56 6.75
CA PRO A 45 1.84 -24.63 7.48
C PRO A 45 3.00 -24.14 6.61
N LEU A 46 3.28 -22.84 6.66
CA LEU A 46 4.45 -22.28 5.99
C LEU A 46 5.67 -22.37 6.92
N PRO A 47 6.87 -22.68 6.38
CA PRO A 47 8.07 -22.83 7.19
C PRO A 47 8.55 -21.48 7.72
N ASP A 48 9.23 -21.49 8.85
CA ASP A 48 9.97 -20.30 9.28
C ASP A 48 11.07 -19.97 8.26
N SER A 49 11.36 -18.67 8.11
CA SER A 49 12.33 -18.15 7.16
C SER A 49 13.29 -17.22 7.86
N GLY A 50 14.59 -17.45 7.71
CA GLY A 50 15.61 -16.49 8.12
C GLY A 50 15.51 -15.18 7.32
N TYR A 51 16.10 -14.10 7.85
CA TYR A 51 16.30 -12.86 7.10
C TYR A 51 17.75 -12.41 7.31
N PRO A 52 18.52 -12.19 6.23
CA PRO A 52 19.91 -11.74 6.35
C PRO A 52 19.98 -10.37 7.03
N ALA A 53 20.94 -10.18 7.93
CA ALA A 53 21.11 -8.91 8.65
C ALA A 53 21.66 -7.79 7.74
N ASP A 54 22.30 -8.16 6.63
CA ASP A 54 22.84 -7.28 5.60
C ASP A 54 21.83 -6.90 4.51
N ALA A 55 20.62 -7.48 4.54
CA ALA A 55 19.48 -7.11 3.70
C ALA A 55 18.85 -5.79 4.19
N ALA A 56 19.64 -4.71 4.08
CA ALA A 56 19.34 -3.38 4.58
C ALA A 56 18.18 -2.70 3.82
N LEU A 57 17.46 -1.82 4.51
CA LEU A 57 16.33 -1.10 3.92
C LEU A 57 16.74 -0.19 2.75
N ASP A 58 17.93 0.40 2.76
CA ASP A 58 18.45 1.17 1.61
C ASP A 58 18.50 0.32 0.33
N GLN A 59 18.90 -0.96 0.43
CA GLN A 59 18.92 -1.87 -0.69
C GLN A 59 17.49 -2.22 -1.14
N GLY A 60 16.58 -2.40 -0.18
CA GLY A 60 15.17 -2.70 -0.43
C GLY A 60 14.42 -1.55 -1.12
N LEU A 61 14.70 -0.31 -0.74
CA LEU A 61 14.05 0.88 -1.30
C LEU A 61 14.61 1.29 -2.66
N ASN A 62 15.85 0.94 -2.97
CA ASN A 62 16.49 1.35 -4.22
C ASN A 62 15.60 0.98 -5.44
N PRO A 63 15.21 1.94 -6.30
CA PRO A 63 14.32 1.62 -7.42
C PRO A 63 15.06 1.00 -8.61
N GLY A 64 16.40 0.94 -8.64
CA GLY A 64 17.25 0.50 -9.77
C GLY A 64 16.94 -0.90 -10.32
N PRO A 65 17.46 -1.33 -11.47
CA PRO A 65 17.37 -2.75 -11.85
C PRO A 65 18.24 -3.62 -10.94
N LEU A 66 17.91 -4.91 -10.83
CA LEU A 66 18.84 -5.93 -10.32
C LEU A 66 19.50 -6.59 -11.53
N ASP A 67 20.83 -6.71 -11.53
CA ASP A 67 21.57 -7.28 -12.68
C ASP A 67 21.19 -8.74 -12.95
N ARG A 68 20.99 -9.52 -11.88
CA ARG A 68 20.57 -10.93 -11.93
C ARG A 68 19.68 -11.22 -10.72
N PRO A 69 18.34 -11.05 -10.85
CA PRO A 69 17.42 -11.42 -9.79
C PRO A 69 17.57 -12.91 -9.45
N GLY A 70 17.52 -13.21 -8.14
CA GLY A 70 17.48 -14.58 -7.64
C GLY A 70 16.14 -15.25 -7.91
N HIS A 71 15.95 -16.41 -7.29
CA HIS A 71 14.70 -17.17 -7.39
C HIS A 71 14.07 -17.31 -6.00
N PHE A 72 12.75 -17.19 -5.96
CA PHE A 72 11.95 -17.59 -4.81
C PHE A 72 11.94 -19.11 -4.65
N ASP A 73 11.73 -19.50 -3.40
CA ASP A 73 11.44 -20.83 -2.91
C ASP A 73 10.36 -20.72 -1.82
N LEU A 74 9.99 -21.85 -1.20
CA LEU A 74 8.96 -21.83 -0.16
C LEU A 74 9.37 -21.01 1.07
N ALA A 75 10.64 -21.03 1.46
CA ALA A 75 11.11 -20.30 2.64
C ALA A 75 11.07 -18.78 2.41
N THR A 76 11.50 -18.32 1.24
CA THR A 76 11.48 -16.89 0.87
C THR A 76 10.06 -16.38 0.68
N LEU A 77 9.18 -17.13 -0.01
CA LEU A 77 7.75 -16.81 -0.08
C LEU A 77 7.13 -16.74 1.32
N SER A 78 7.41 -17.74 2.17
CA SER A 78 6.91 -17.78 3.55
C SER A 78 7.34 -16.53 4.34
N GLY A 79 8.65 -16.23 4.33
CA GLY A 79 9.20 -15.07 5.03
C GLY A 79 8.57 -13.76 4.56
N MET A 80 8.43 -13.57 3.25
CA MET A 80 7.79 -12.39 2.67
C MET A 80 6.34 -12.25 3.14
N LEU A 81 5.55 -13.33 3.09
CA LEU A 81 4.17 -13.33 3.55
C LEU A 81 4.04 -13.11 5.06
N ARG A 82 4.97 -13.64 5.86
CA ARG A 82 4.97 -13.44 7.32
C ARG A 82 5.27 -12.00 7.69
N ASP A 83 6.33 -11.45 7.14
CA ASP A 83 6.83 -10.12 7.49
C ASP A 83 5.97 -9.00 6.86
N SER A 84 5.17 -9.28 5.82
CA SER A 84 4.23 -8.32 5.22
C SER A 84 2.82 -8.38 5.82
N TYR A 85 2.06 -9.43 5.50
CA TYR A 85 0.64 -9.57 5.79
C TYR A 85 0.34 -10.61 6.88
N GLY A 86 1.37 -11.26 7.41
CA GLY A 86 1.30 -12.09 8.62
C GLY A 86 1.12 -11.23 9.88
N LEU A 87 0.69 -11.87 10.97
CA LEU A 87 0.60 -11.19 12.26
C LEU A 87 2.02 -11.02 12.84
N THR A 88 2.42 -9.77 13.05
CA THR A 88 3.75 -9.42 13.59
C THR A 88 3.73 -9.18 15.10
N GLY A 89 2.57 -8.85 15.67
CA GLY A 89 2.42 -8.61 17.10
C GLY A 89 1.01 -8.22 17.48
N ARG A 90 0.69 -8.28 18.78
CA ARG A 90 -0.56 -7.72 19.33
C ARG A 90 -0.34 -6.23 19.64
N ARG A 91 -1.27 -5.38 19.22
CA ARG A 91 -1.24 -3.95 19.51
C ARG A 91 -1.76 -3.72 20.93
N LEU A 92 -0.84 -3.48 21.85
CA LEU A 92 -1.14 -3.21 23.26
C LEU A 92 -0.85 -1.78 23.70
N GLY A 93 -0.17 -0.99 22.86
CA GLY A 93 0.17 0.38 23.20
C GLY A 93 -1.05 1.29 23.28
N VAL A 94 -1.14 2.06 24.37
CA VAL A 94 -2.12 3.14 24.54
C VAL A 94 -1.80 4.27 23.55
N GLN A 95 -2.82 4.73 22.83
CA GLN A 95 -2.69 5.73 21.77
C GLN A 95 -4.07 6.32 21.41
N ALA A 96 -4.10 7.47 20.75
CA ALA A 96 -5.31 8.30 20.56
C ALA A 96 -6.38 7.74 19.58
N ASN A 97 -6.12 6.59 18.97
CA ASN A 97 -6.93 5.92 17.95
C ASN A 97 -7.31 4.48 18.38
N THR A 98 -7.12 4.09 19.65
CA THR A 98 -7.51 2.76 20.17
C THR A 98 -8.81 2.88 20.96
N ASP A 99 -9.72 1.93 20.77
CA ASP A 99 -10.77 1.61 21.74
C ASP A 99 -10.14 0.87 22.93
N LEU A 100 -9.91 1.59 24.04
CA LEU A 100 -9.21 1.08 25.21
C LEU A 100 -9.88 -0.18 25.77
N ASP A 101 -11.20 -0.29 25.62
CA ASP A 101 -11.98 -1.42 26.10
C ASP A 101 -11.64 -2.71 25.35
N ALA A 102 -11.13 -2.63 24.12
CA ALA A 102 -10.71 -3.80 23.36
C ALA A 102 -9.35 -4.39 23.80
N LEU A 103 -8.52 -3.63 24.54
CA LEU A 103 -7.16 -4.05 24.88
C LEU A 103 -7.10 -5.32 25.75
N PRO A 104 -7.94 -5.49 26.79
CA PRO A 104 -7.91 -6.71 27.62
C PRO A 104 -8.47 -7.95 26.91
N HIS A 105 -9.40 -7.78 25.96
CA HIS A 105 -10.17 -8.88 25.39
C HIS A 105 -9.49 -9.52 24.17
N TYR A 106 -8.98 -10.75 24.33
CA TYR A 106 -8.35 -11.50 23.23
C TYR A 106 -9.22 -11.62 21.96
N PRO A 107 -10.54 -11.87 22.03
CA PRO A 107 -11.39 -11.92 20.83
C PRO A 107 -11.45 -10.60 20.05
N LEU A 108 -11.24 -9.47 20.73
CA LEU A 108 -11.24 -8.13 20.14
C LEU A 108 -9.83 -7.65 19.78
N ALA A 109 -8.80 -8.44 20.08
CA ALA A 109 -7.41 -8.05 19.91
C ALA A 109 -7.13 -7.55 18.49
N ASN A 110 -6.42 -6.42 18.44
CA ASN A 110 -5.88 -5.86 17.21
C ASN A 110 -4.43 -6.34 17.07
N PHE A 111 -4.10 -6.81 15.88
CA PHE A 111 -2.77 -7.30 15.56
C PHE A 111 -2.13 -6.37 14.53
N SER A 112 -0.83 -6.14 14.67
CA SER A 112 -0.02 -5.47 13.66
C SER A 112 0.33 -6.43 12.54
N ARG A 113 0.53 -5.85 11.36
CA ARG A 113 1.15 -6.47 10.18
C ARG A 113 2.29 -5.55 9.72
N GLY A 114 3.22 -6.07 8.92
CA GLY A 114 4.32 -5.27 8.38
C GLY A 114 3.84 -4.23 7.37
N SER A 115 2.82 -4.56 6.57
CA SER A 115 2.16 -3.59 5.68
C SER A 115 1.18 -2.69 6.44
N ALA A 116 1.11 -1.41 6.05
CA ALA A 116 0.10 -0.48 6.49
C ALA A 116 -1.27 -0.81 5.84
N SER A 117 -2.36 -0.37 6.47
CA SER A 117 -3.70 -0.46 5.90
C SER A 117 -4.62 0.62 6.48
N GLY A 118 -5.48 1.18 5.65
CA GLY A 118 -6.55 2.10 6.03
C GLY A 118 -7.38 1.55 7.18
N GLY A 119 -7.31 2.21 8.34
CA GLY A 119 -8.05 1.80 9.53
C GLY A 119 -7.61 0.47 10.15
N GLY A 120 -6.54 -0.15 9.65
CA GLY A 120 -6.09 -1.49 10.09
C GLY A 120 -7.07 -2.60 9.73
N LEU A 121 -7.80 -2.47 8.61
CA LEU A 121 -8.80 -3.45 8.18
C LEU A 121 -8.21 -4.57 7.32
N TYR A 122 -7.08 -4.33 6.65
CA TYR A 122 -6.29 -5.29 5.88
C TYR A 122 -7.12 -6.09 4.85
N PRO A 123 -7.73 -5.41 3.86
CA PRO A 123 -8.69 -6.00 2.93
C PRO A 123 -8.04 -6.85 1.83
N VAL A 124 -6.72 -6.79 1.66
CA VAL A 124 -6.02 -7.56 0.63
C VAL A 124 -6.02 -9.04 1.00
N SER A 125 -6.62 -9.86 0.15
CA SER A 125 -6.54 -11.32 0.25
C SER A 125 -5.50 -11.83 -0.74
N VAL A 126 -4.58 -12.66 -0.24
CA VAL A 126 -3.45 -13.19 -1.02
C VAL A 126 -3.72 -14.65 -1.34
N TYR A 127 -3.81 -14.95 -2.63
CA TYR A 127 -3.84 -16.32 -3.12
C TYR A 127 -2.50 -16.69 -3.76
N TRP A 128 -2.05 -17.91 -3.54
CA TRP A 128 -0.93 -18.52 -4.25
C TRP A 128 -1.46 -19.60 -5.19
N VAL A 129 -1.35 -19.34 -6.49
CA VAL A 129 -1.58 -20.33 -7.53
C VAL A 129 -0.24 -20.99 -7.83
N SER A 130 -0.10 -22.24 -7.37
CA SER A 130 1.15 -22.97 -7.40
C SER A 130 1.12 -24.10 -8.42
N GLY A 131 2.11 -24.14 -9.30
CA GLY A 131 2.36 -25.23 -10.24
C GLY A 131 3.31 -26.30 -9.71
N PRO A 132 3.69 -27.28 -10.56
CA PRO A 132 4.48 -28.46 -10.21
C PRO A 132 5.86 -28.19 -9.58
N SER A 133 6.47 -27.03 -9.78
CA SER A 133 7.78 -26.70 -9.20
C SER A 133 7.70 -26.28 -7.72
N ALA A 134 6.50 -26.10 -7.16
CA ALA A 134 6.33 -25.93 -5.72
C ALA A 134 6.55 -27.25 -4.97
N PRO A 135 7.02 -27.22 -3.70
CA PRO A 135 7.12 -28.41 -2.85
C PRO A 135 5.76 -28.89 -2.31
N LEU A 136 4.64 -28.44 -2.90
CA LEU A 136 3.27 -28.76 -2.52
C LEU A 136 2.51 -29.22 -3.78
N PRO A 137 1.43 -30.02 -3.64
CA PRO A 137 0.58 -30.36 -4.77
C PRO A 137 0.07 -29.09 -5.49
N PRO A 138 0.07 -29.04 -6.83
CA PRO A 138 -0.44 -27.91 -7.58
C PRO A 138 -1.87 -27.54 -7.19
N GLY A 139 -2.18 -26.25 -7.18
CA GLY A 139 -3.48 -25.78 -6.70
C GLY A 139 -3.59 -24.28 -6.50
N VAL A 140 -4.76 -23.87 -6.05
CA VAL A 140 -5.04 -22.51 -5.58
C VAL A 140 -5.10 -22.54 -4.06
N HIS A 141 -4.29 -21.69 -3.45
CA HIS A 141 -4.13 -21.61 -2.01
C HIS A 141 -4.45 -20.20 -1.51
N HIS A 142 -5.15 -20.05 -0.39
CA HIS A 142 -5.35 -18.76 0.27
C HIS A 142 -4.44 -18.64 1.49
N TYR A 143 -3.73 -17.52 1.63
CA TYR A 143 -2.88 -17.27 2.78
C TYR A 143 -3.69 -16.98 4.06
N ALA A 144 -3.72 -17.94 4.98
CA ALA A 144 -4.37 -17.80 6.27
C ALA A 144 -3.48 -17.04 7.26
N THR A 145 -3.54 -15.70 7.22
CA THR A 145 -2.75 -14.78 8.06
C THR A 145 -2.64 -15.20 9.54
N ARG A 146 -3.74 -15.64 10.17
CA ARG A 146 -3.75 -16.02 11.60
C ARG A 146 -2.92 -17.25 11.93
N HIS A 147 -2.78 -18.17 10.97
CA HIS A 147 -2.08 -19.44 11.16
C HIS A 147 -0.70 -19.44 10.50
N HIS A 148 -0.38 -18.40 9.70
CA HIS A 148 0.80 -18.38 8.84
C HIS A 148 0.92 -19.68 8.03
N ALA A 149 -0.11 -19.93 7.23
CA ALA A 149 -0.29 -21.18 6.51
C ALA A 149 -1.10 -20.94 5.23
N MET A 150 -1.03 -21.87 4.30
CA MET A 150 -1.81 -21.89 3.06
C MET A 150 -3.03 -22.78 3.22
N ARG A 151 -4.22 -22.25 2.94
CA ARG A 151 -5.48 -23.02 2.87
C ARG A 151 -5.67 -23.47 1.44
N ARG A 152 -5.68 -24.78 1.17
CA ARG A 152 -5.89 -25.30 -0.19
C ARG A 152 -7.36 -25.19 -0.58
N LEU A 153 -7.64 -24.42 -1.62
CA LEU A 153 -9.00 -24.15 -2.12
C LEU A 153 -9.31 -24.92 -3.41
N LEU A 154 -8.28 -25.35 -4.12
CA LEU A 154 -8.40 -26.13 -5.34
C LEU A 154 -7.16 -27.04 -5.46
N THR A 155 -7.36 -28.28 -5.91
CA THR A 155 -6.28 -29.19 -6.28
C THR A 155 -6.24 -29.31 -7.80
N GLY A 156 -5.04 -29.27 -8.37
CA GLY A 156 -4.81 -29.30 -9.82
C GLY A 156 -4.03 -28.06 -10.27
N ASP A 157 -3.29 -28.21 -11.38
CA ASP A 157 -2.49 -27.11 -11.92
C ASP A 157 -3.38 -26.07 -12.62
N ALA A 158 -3.55 -24.92 -11.95
CA ALA A 158 -4.33 -23.78 -12.44
C ALA A 158 -3.46 -22.68 -13.07
N THR A 159 -2.15 -22.91 -13.24
CA THR A 159 -1.20 -21.88 -13.71
C THR A 159 -1.47 -21.45 -15.15
N GLY A 160 -1.99 -22.34 -15.98
CA GLY A 160 -2.41 -22.03 -17.36
C GLY A 160 -3.50 -20.95 -17.42
N GLU A 161 -4.43 -20.93 -16.46
CA GLU A 161 -5.48 -19.89 -16.37
C GLU A 161 -4.91 -18.53 -15.98
N VAL A 162 -3.93 -18.50 -15.06
CA VAL A 162 -3.27 -17.26 -14.67
C VAL A 162 -2.43 -16.69 -15.80
N ARG A 163 -1.68 -17.55 -16.50
CA ARG A 163 -0.90 -17.14 -17.66
C ARG A 163 -1.79 -16.61 -18.79
N ALA A 164 -2.87 -17.31 -19.11
CA ALA A 164 -3.84 -16.84 -20.10
C ALA A 164 -4.47 -15.49 -19.72
N ALA A 165 -4.69 -15.24 -18.42
CA ALA A 165 -5.19 -13.95 -17.94
C ALA A 165 -4.18 -12.81 -18.16
N LEU A 166 -2.90 -13.07 -17.93
CA LEU A 166 -1.82 -12.11 -18.17
C LEU A 166 -1.60 -11.87 -19.67
N GLU A 167 -1.54 -12.94 -20.47
CA GLU A 167 -1.32 -12.88 -21.92
C GLU A 167 -2.46 -12.16 -22.67
N ALA A 168 -3.68 -12.21 -22.14
CA ALA A 168 -4.83 -11.48 -22.69
C ALA A 168 -4.62 -9.95 -22.73
N ALA A 169 -3.76 -9.41 -21.86
CA ALA A 169 -3.39 -7.98 -21.84
C ALA A 169 -2.26 -7.62 -22.84
N GLY A 170 -1.86 -8.58 -23.68
CA GLY A 170 -0.85 -8.42 -24.73
C GLY A 170 0.61 -8.62 -24.26
N PRO A 171 1.58 -8.47 -25.18
CA PRO A 171 2.97 -8.86 -24.97
C PRO A 171 3.78 -7.89 -24.09
N GLY A 172 4.73 -8.40 -23.32
CA GLY A 172 5.45 -7.72 -22.26
C GLY A 172 4.66 -7.64 -20.94
N ALA A 173 3.76 -8.59 -20.69
CA ALA A 173 3.15 -8.72 -19.37
C ALA A 173 4.22 -9.11 -18.33
N PRO A 174 4.10 -8.71 -17.05
CA PRO A 174 5.03 -9.13 -16.02
C PRO A 174 5.15 -10.66 -15.96
N GLY A 175 6.37 -11.16 -15.87
CA GLY A 175 6.68 -12.59 -15.89
C GLY A 175 6.62 -13.25 -17.28
N GLU A 176 6.38 -12.50 -18.37
CA GLU A 176 6.49 -13.02 -19.72
C GLU A 176 7.94 -13.41 -20.06
N GLY A 177 8.13 -14.61 -20.57
CA GLY A 177 9.47 -15.17 -20.84
C GLY A 177 10.20 -15.71 -19.60
N ASP A 178 9.76 -15.35 -18.38
CA ASP A 178 10.19 -16.04 -17.18
C ASP A 178 9.48 -17.40 -17.12
N ALA A 179 10.28 -18.46 -17.09
CA ALA A 179 9.83 -19.83 -16.98
C ALA A 179 9.25 -20.12 -15.58
N THR A 180 8.13 -19.49 -15.20
CA THR A 180 7.48 -19.66 -13.89
C THR A 180 6.10 -20.34 -13.98
N ASP A 181 5.78 -21.03 -12.91
CA ASP A 181 4.49 -21.67 -12.60
C ASP A 181 4.00 -21.24 -11.20
N GLN A 182 4.50 -20.13 -10.66
CA GLN A 182 4.13 -19.63 -9.34
C GLN A 182 3.62 -18.19 -9.42
N TYR A 183 2.37 -17.98 -9.00
CA TYR A 183 1.71 -16.68 -9.08
C TYR A 183 1.04 -16.34 -7.76
N LEU A 184 1.21 -15.10 -7.30
CA LEU A 184 0.37 -14.52 -6.26
C LEU A 184 -0.74 -13.71 -6.92
N VAL A 185 -1.99 -13.98 -6.54
CA VAL A 185 -3.16 -13.21 -6.99
C VAL A 185 -3.69 -12.43 -5.81
N LEU A 186 -3.76 -11.10 -5.95
CA LEU A 186 -4.20 -10.19 -4.90
C LEU A 186 -5.61 -9.71 -5.21
N SER A 187 -6.51 -9.92 -4.27
CA SER A 187 -7.91 -9.52 -4.36
C SER A 187 -8.31 -8.65 -3.17
N ILE A 188 -9.46 -7.98 -3.28
CA ILE A 188 -9.97 -7.08 -2.26
C ILE A 188 -11.44 -7.40 -2.02
N LYS A 189 -11.75 -7.99 -0.86
CA LYS A 189 -13.15 -8.19 -0.44
C LYS A 189 -13.71 -6.86 0.06
N TYR A 190 -14.57 -6.21 -0.73
CA TYR A 190 -15.00 -4.84 -0.48
C TYR A 190 -15.63 -4.65 0.89
N TRP A 191 -16.47 -5.59 1.33
CA TRP A 191 -17.14 -5.50 2.63
C TRP A 191 -16.16 -5.38 3.81
N GLN A 192 -14.94 -5.94 3.72
CA GLN A 192 -13.95 -5.81 4.80
C GLN A 192 -13.54 -4.36 5.08
N ASN A 193 -13.66 -3.48 4.09
CA ASN A 193 -13.29 -2.08 4.19
C ASN A 193 -14.53 -1.16 4.15
N ALA A 194 -15.44 -1.40 3.20
CA ALA A 194 -16.62 -0.59 2.96
C ALA A 194 -17.61 -0.57 4.14
N PHE A 195 -17.63 -1.59 5.01
CA PHE A 195 -18.44 -1.52 6.23
C PHE A 195 -18.07 -0.30 7.09
N LYS A 196 -16.80 0.13 7.08
CA LYS A 196 -16.31 1.32 7.81
C LYS A 196 -16.29 2.55 6.91
N TYR A 197 -15.83 2.38 5.67
CA TYR A 197 -15.45 3.48 4.78
C TYR A 197 -16.44 3.73 3.65
N ASN A 198 -17.61 3.08 3.62
CA ASN A 198 -18.65 3.26 2.61
C ASN A 198 -18.09 3.45 1.18
N SER A 199 -18.50 4.49 0.47
CA SER A 199 -18.05 4.91 -0.85
C SER A 199 -16.57 5.35 -0.91
N PHE A 200 -15.96 5.74 0.21
CA PHE A 200 -14.50 6.00 0.27
C PHE A 200 -13.65 4.72 0.18
N SER A 201 -14.26 3.54 0.31
CA SER A 201 -13.56 2.26 0.34
C SER A 201 -12.64 2.05 -0.87
N PHE A 202 -13.09 2.34 -2.10
CA PHE A 202 -12.32 2.01 -3.30
C PHE A 202 -10.97 2.76 -3.35
N HIS A 203 -10.97 4.03 -2.93
CA HIS A 203 -9.75 4.82 -2.75
C HIS A 203 -8.80 4.20 -1.71
N ALA A 204 -9.32 3.89 -0.52
CA ALA A 204 -8.51 3.34 0.58
C ALA A 204 -7.93 1.97 0.26
N VAL A 205 -8.72 1.05 -0.31
CA VAL A 205 -8.26 -0.31 -0.60
C VAL A 205 -7.23 -0.37 -1.74
N SER A 206 -7.31 0.56 -2.70
CA SER A 206 -6.29 0.69 -3.74
C SER A 206 -4.94 1.14 -3.16
N MET A 207 -4.93 1.99 -2.12
CA MET A 207 -3.70 2.29 -1.37
C MET A 207 -3.20 1.10 -0.56
N ASP A 208 -4.10 0.31 0.02
CA ASP A 208 -3.72 -0.90 0.76
C ASP A 208 -3.02 -1.94 -0.14
N LEU A 209 -3.43 -2.05 -1.41
CA LEU A 209 -2.71 -2.85 -2.42
C LEU A 209 -1.27 -2.34 -2.57
N GLY A 210 -1.11 -1.04 -2.82
CA GLY A 210 0.19 -0.39 -3.00
C GLY A 210 1.13 -0.60 -1.82
N ALA A 211 0.60 -0.43 -0.60
CA ALA A 211 1.35 -0.67 0.63
C ALA A 211 1.78 -2.14 0.75
N CYS A 212 0.92 -3.10 0.40
CA CYS A 212 1.26 -4.52 0.42
C CYS A 212 2.36 -4.85 -0.59
N VAL A 213 2.18 -4.43 -1.85
CA VAL A 213 3.12 -4.70 -2.93
C VAL A 213 4.48 -4.06 -2.64
N GLN A 214 4.52 -2.81 -2.20
CA GLN A 214 5.78 -2.15 -1.87
C GLN A 214 6.49 -2.80 -0.67
N THR A 215 5.74 -3.37 0.27
CA THR A 215 6.34 -4.19 1.33
C THR A 215 7.09 -5.39 0.74
N TRP A 216 6.48 -6.07 -0.23
CA TRP A 216 7.10 -7.22 -0.90
C TRP A 216 8.31 -6.81 -1.72
N ARG A 217 8.23 -5.70 -2.46
CA ARG A 217 9.36 -5.18 -3.25
C ARG A 217 10.55 -4.86 -2.38
N MET A 218 10.38 -4.12 -1.28
CA MET A 218 11.47 -3.84 -0.33
C MET A 218 12.05 -5.12 0.27
N TRP A 219 11.18 -6.05 0.70
CA TRP A 219 11.58 -7.30 1.34
C TRP A 219 12.39 -8.20 0.40
N ALA A 220 11.92 -8.35 -0.85
CA ALA A 220 12.52 -9.17 -1.88
C ALA A 220 13.84 -8.55 -2.37
N ARG A 221 13.82 -7.25 -2.66
CA ARG A 221 14.95 -6.56 -3.26
C ARG A 221 16.18 -6.54 -2.37
N ALA A 222 16.02 -6.32 -1.06
CA ALA A 222 17.12 -6.38 -0.11
C ALA A 222 17.76 -7.79 -0.03
N ARG A 223 17.12 -8.82 -0.63
CA ARG A 223 17.64 -10.19 -0.76
C ARG A 223 18.06 -10.53 -2.19
N GLY A 224 18.13 -9.55 -3.09
CA GLY A 224 18.42 -9.77 -4.51
C GLY A 224 17.29 -10.47 -5.28
N LEU A 225 16.05 -10.46 -4.77
CA LEU A 225 14.86 -10.97 -5.44
C LEU A 225 14.03 -9.80 -5.99
N ASP A 226 13.19 -10.06 -7.00
CA ASP A 226 12.31 -9.06 -7.62
C ASP A 226 10.83 -9.39 -7.42
N VAL A 227 10.01 -8.36 -7.33
CA VAL A 227 8.55 -8.46 -7.25
C VAL A 227 7.98 -7.40 -8.18
N GLU A 228 7.39 -7.84 -9.28
CA GLU A 228 6.92 -6.98 -10.35
C GLU A 228 5.42 -7.28 -10.62
N PRO A 229 4.50 -6.43 -10.12
CA PRO A 229 3.07 -6.68 -10.21
C PRO A 229 2.52 -6.39 -11.62
N ALA A 230 1.60 -7.22 -12.09
CA ALA A 230 0.71 -6.92 -13.20
C ALA A 230 -0.57 -6.30 -12.66
N LEU A 231 -0.92 -5.10 -13.13
CA LEU A 231 -2.19 -4.45 -12.85
C LEU A 231 -3.19 -4.61 -14.00
N TRP A 232 -2.75 -4.95 -15.21
CA TRP A 232 -3.63 -5.22 -16.36
C TRP A 232 -3.60 -6.71 -16.73
N PHE A 233 -4.75 -7.35 -16.70
CA PHE A 233 -4.97 -8.78 -16.92
C PHE A 233 -6.48 -9.06 -17.02
N ASP A 234 -6.86 -10.24 -17.52
CA ASP A 234 -8.25 -10.70 -17.55
C ASP A 234 -8.77 -10.98 -16.12
N GLU A 235 -9.27 -9.92 -15.47
CA GLU A 235 -9.78 -9.95 -14.11
C GLU A 235 -10.97 -10.92 -13.95
N GLU A 236 -11.86 -10.98 -14.94
CA GLU A 236 -13.03 -11.86 -14.91
C GLU A 236 -12.65 -13.34 -15.02
N ARG A 237 -11.60 -13.68 -15.79
CA ARG A 237 -11.06 -15.05 -15.81
C ARG A 237 -10.54 -15.47 -14.44
N LEU A 238 -9.80 -14.60 -13.76
CA LEU A 238 -9.27 -14.92 -12.43
C LEU A 238 -10.39 -14.96 -11.38
N ALA A 239 -11.40 -14.09 -11.50
CA ALA A 239 -12.57 -14.14 -10.62
C ALA A 239 -13.33 -15.48 -10.76
N ARG A 240 -13.51 -15.97 -11.99
CA ARG A 240 -14.08 -17.31 -12.25
C ARG A 240 -13.22 -18.43 -11.65
N LEU A 241 -11.90 -18.39 -11.81
CA LEU A 241 -11.00 -19.36 -11.19
C LEU A 241 -11.13 -19.38 -9.66
N LEU A 242 -11.19 -18.20 -9.04
CA LEU A 242 -11.29 -18.04 -7.58
C LEU A 242 -12.72 -18.26 -7.04
N GLY A 243 -13.71 -18.41 -7.92
CA GLY A 243 -15.11 -18.63 -7.52
C GLY A 243 -15.74 -17.40 -6.84
N VAL A 244 -15.28 -16.20 -7.18
CA VAL A 244 -15.73 -14.93 -6.60
C VAL A 244 -16.44 -14.06 -7.64
N ARG A 245 -17.27 -13.12 -7.17
CA ARG A 245 -17.93 -12.11 -8.02
C ARG A 245 -17.16 -10.81 -7.89
N THR A 246 -16.79 -10.20 -9.01
CA THR A 246 -15.98 -8.98 -9.06
C THR A 246 -16.64 -7.80 -8.34
N GLU A 247 -17.97 -7.73 -8.36
CA GLU A 247 -18.79 -6.74 -7.61
C GLU A 247 -18.60 -6.81 -6.08
N GLU A 248 -18.28 -7.99 -5.54
CA GLU A 248 -18.08 -8.22 -4.09
C GLU A 248 -16.58 -8.26 -3.74
N GLU A 249 -15.77 -8.71 -4.69
CA GLU A 249 -14.33 -8.90 -4.57
C GLU A 249 -13.61 -8.70 -5.90
N GLY A 250 -12.97 -7.54 -6.05
CA GLY A 250 -12.15 -7.25 -7.23
C GLY A 250 -10.79 -7.94 -7.16
N ILE A 251 -10.22 -8.27 -8.33
CA ILE A 251 -8.85 -8.78 -8.46
C ILE A 251 -7.95 -7.62 -8.90
N PHE A 252 -7.03 -7.23 -8.04
CA PHE A 252 -6.31 -5.96 -8.17
C PHE A 252 -4.92 -6.10 -8.75
N ALA A 253 -4.23 -7.22 -8.50
CA ALA A 253 -2.91 -7.47 -9.04
C ALA A 253 -2.61 -8.97 -9.16
N VAL A 254 -1.71 -9.30 -10.09
CA VAL A 254 -1.06 -10.62 -10.18
C VAL A 254 0.44 -10.41 -10.08
N VAL A 255 1.13 -11.23 -9.30
CA VAL A 255 2.59 -11.18 -9.15
C VAL A 255 3.14 -12.55 -9.54
N PRO A 256 3.68 -12.71 -10.76
CA PRO A 256 4.51 -13.86 -11.11
C PRO A 256 5.78 -13.87 -10.25
N LEU A 257 6.18 -15.04 -9.76
CA LEU A 257 7.40 -15.19 -8.96
C LEU A 257 8.44 -15.98 -9.76
N ARG A 258 9.64 -15.44 -9.97
CA ARG A 258 10.77 -16.24 -10.48
C ARG A 258 11.05 -17.35 -9.48
N TRP A 259 10.85 -18.60 -9.85
CA TRP A 259 10.85 -19.70 -8.88
C TRP A 259 11.97 -20.71 -9.14
N GLN A 260 12.57 -21.22 -8.06
CA GLN A 260 13.66 -22.17 -8.15
C GLN A 260 13.16 -23.50 -8.74
N GLY A 261 13.82 -23.95 -9.82
CA GLY A 261 13.47 -25.22 -10.47
C GLY A 261 12.20 -25.13 -11.34
N ALA A 262 11.71 -23.93 -11.63
CA ALA A 262 10.67 -23.75 -12.63
C ALA A 262 11.24 -23.93 -14.05
N THR A 263 10.60 -24.81 -14.83
CA THR A 263 11.05 -25.22 -16.16
C THR A 263 10.24 -24.56 -17.29
N GLY A 264 9.26 -23.72 -16.94
CA GLY A 264 8.43 -22.97 -17.90
C GLY A 264 7.42 -23.81 -18.67
N ALA A 265 7.39 -25.14 -18.46
CA ALA A 265 6.40 -26.02 -19.06
C ALA A 265 5.05 -25.82 -18.36
N ALA A 266 4.18 -25.05 -19.00
CA ALA A 266 2.81 -24.84 -18.57
C ALA A 266 1.97 -26.12 -18.68
N ALA A 267 1.10 -26.38 -17.72
CA ALA A 267 -0.10 -27.14 -18.04
C ALA A 267 -0.93 -26.34 -19.07
N PRO A 268 -1.46 -26.98 -20.13
CA PRO A 268 -2.42 -26.33 -21.00
C PRO A 268 -3.64 -25.87 -20.17
N PRO A 269 -4.34 -24.80 -20.58
CA PRO A 269 -5.59 -24.42 -19.95
C PRO A 269 -6.51 -25.64 -19.95
N ALA A 270 -6.80 -26.15 -18.75
CA ALA A 270 -7.58 -27.35 -18.56
C ALA A 270 -9.08 -27.04 -18.70
N THR A 271 -9.91 -28.08 -18.71
CA THR A 271 -11.37 -27.95 -18.59
C THR A 271 -11.70 -26.97 -17.46
N PRO A 272 -12.57 -25.96 -17.67
CA PRO A 272 -12.78 -24.89 -16.70
C PRO A 272 -13.16 -25.46 -15.34
N PHE A 273 -12.27 -25.29 -14.38
CA PHE A 273 -12.48 -25.60 -12.97
C PHE A 273 -12.37 -24.32 -12.15
N ALA A 274 -13.11 -24.27 -11.06
CA ALA A 274 -13.17 -23.11 -10.18
C ALA A 274 -13.08 -23.57 -8.73
N VAL A 275 -12.53 -22.72 -7.88
CA VAL A 275 -12.63 -22.88 -6.43
C VAL A 275 -14.11 -22.98 -6.06
N ARG A 276 -14.47 -24.07 -5.36
CA ARG A 276 -15.83 -24.31 -4.86
C ARG A 276 -15.98 -23.96 -3.38
N HIS A 277 -14.86 -23.87 -2.66
CA HIS A 277 -14.86 -23.44 -1.26
C HIS A 277 -15.24 -21.96 -1.18
N ARG A 278 -16.24 -21.66 -0.35
CA ARG A 278 -16.72 -20.29 -0.15
C ARG A 278 -16.17 -19.72 1.15
N ASP A 279 -15.85 -18.43 1.13
CA ASP A 279 -15.54 -17.69 2.35
C ASP A 279 -16.81 -17.58 3.23
N VAL A 280 -16.67 -17.82 4.52
CA VAL A 280 -17.75 -17.69 5.50
C VAL A 280 -17.65 -16.34 6.18
N GLU A 281 -18.54 -15.41 5.80
CA GLU A 281 -18.67 -14.11 6.45
C GLU A 281 -19.27 -14.24 7.87
N ARG A 282 -18.88 -13.33 8.78
CA ARG A 282 -19.44 -13.15 10.13
C ARG A 282 -20.65 -12.23 10.13
N SER A 283 -20.63 -11.16 9.32
CA SER A 283 -21.73 -10.21 9.21
C SER A 283 -23.04 -10.90 8.83
N ARG A 284 -24.12 -10.58 9.52
CA ARG A 284 -25.48 -10.99 9.15
C ARG A 284 -26.02 -10.15 8.01
N THR A 285 -25.65 -8.87 7.98
CA THR A 285 -26.01 -7.94 6.92
C THR A 285 -24.74 -7.48 6.20
N VAL A 286 -24.69 -7.74 4.90
CA VAL A 286 -23.65 -7.23 4.00
C VAL A 286 -24.28 -6.14 3.14
N LEU A 287 -23.70 -4.95 3.17
CA LEU A 287 -24.16 -3.82 2.35
C LEU A 287 -23.25 -3.65 1.14
N THR A 288 -23.85 -3.20 0.04
CA THR A 288 -23.15 -2.71 -1.14
C THR A 288 -23.27 -1.19 -1.21
N PHE A 289 -22.30 -0.55 -1.85
CA PHE A 289 -22.27 0.89 -2.03
C PHE A 289 -22.10 1.18 -3.52
N GLU A 290 -22.99 1.99 -4.08
CA GLU A 290 -23.06 2.26 -5.52
C GLU A 290 -21.71 2.73 -6.07
N ALA A 291 -21.04 3.66 -5.39
CA ALA A 291 -19.75 4.17 -5.84
C ALA A 291 -18.65 3.10 -5.88
N VAL A 292 -18.67 2.12 -4.96
CA VAL A 292 -17.71 1.01 -4.96
C VAL A 292 -17.98 0.06 -6.13
N THR A 293 -19.25 -0.30 -6.36
CA THR A 293 -19.63 -1.16 -7.48
C THR A 293 -19.41 -0.47 -8.84
N ALA A 294 -19.66 0.83 -8.94
CA ALA A 294 -19.42 1.61 -10.15
C ALA A 294 -17.93 1.76 -10.45
N MET A 295 -17.09 2.01 -9.44
CA MET A 295 -15.63 1.99 -9.61
C MET A 295 -15.10 0.61 -10.00
N GLN A 296 -15.65 -0.47 -9.42
CA GLN A 296 -15.28 -1.82 -9.84
C GLN A 296 -15.59 -2.04 -11.32
N ALA A 297 -16.82 -1.74 -11.76
CA ALA A 297 -17.22 -1.90 -13.16
C ALA A 297 -16.34 -1.06 -14.11
N ALA A 298 -16.15 0.23 -13.79
CA ALA A 298 -15.34 1.15 -14.59
C ALA A 298 -13.87 0.70 -14.71
N THR A 299 -13.28 0.19 -13.63
CA THR A 299 -11.88 -0.30 -13.65
C THR A 299 -11.73 -1.68 -14.29
N ALA A 300 -12.80 -2.47 -14.36
CA ALA A 300 -12.81 -3.77 -15.03
C ALA A 300 -12.97 -3.66 -16.55
N GLU A 301 -13.69 -2.64 -17.05
CA GLU A 301 -13.89 -2.41 -18.49
C GLU A 301 -12.56 -2.29 -19.25
N GLY A 302 -11.59 -1.54 -18.70
CA GLY A 302 -10.24 -1.37 -19.26
C GLY A 302 -9.20 -2.36 -18.72
N ALA A 303 -9.59 -3.53 -18.23
CA ALA A 303 -8.66 -4.49 -17.60
C ALA A 303 -7.61 -5.08 -18.56
N LEU A 304 -7.93 -5.15 -19.86
CA LEU A 304 -7.03 -5.64 -20.91
C LEU A 304 -6.28 -4.53 -21.65
N ASP A 305 -6.62 -3.26 -21.38
CA ASP A 305 -6.02 -2.08 -22.03
C ASP A 305 -4.68 -1.72 -21.37
N ARG A 306 -3.72 -2.66 -21.40
CA ARG A 306 -2.41 -2.45 -20.79
C ARG A 306 -1.68 -1.29 -21.46
N PRO A 307 -1.13 -0.34 -20.68
CA PRO A 307 -0.45 0.82 -21.23
C PRO A 307 0.81 0.41 -22.02
N ALA A 308 1.00 1.03 -23.17
CA ALA A 308 2.26 0.94 -23.90
C ALA A 308 3.41 1.56 -23.09
N PRO A 309 4.67 1.11 -23.28
CA PRO A 309 5.83 1.76 -22.67
C PRO A 309 5.83 3.27 -22.93
N GLY A 310 5.96 4.06 -21.87
CA GLY A 310 5.96 5.52 -21.95
C GLY A 310 4.58 6.20 -22.00
N ALA A 311 3.47 5.45 -22.02
CA ALA A 311 2.12 6.03 -22.06
C ALA A 311 1.83 7.00 -20.91
N LEU A 312 2.45 6.78 -19.75
CA LEU A 312 2.30 7.63 -18.56
C LEU A 312 3.19 8.87 -18.53
N ALA A 313 4.07 9.08 -19.52
CA ALA A 313 4.96 10.25 -19.56
C ALA A 313 4.22 11.61 -19.45
N PRO A 314 3.05 11.81 -20.08
CA PRO A 314 2.26 13.05 -19.92
C PRO A 314 1.75 13.28 -18.49
N ALA A 315 1.64 12.21 -17.69
CA ALA A 315 1.18 12.23 -16.31
C ALA A 315 2.33 12.33 -15.28
N ALA A 316 3.58 12.49 -15.74
CA ALA A 316 4.73 12.67 -14.86
C ALA A 316 4.51 13.81 -13.85
N ALA A 317 5.04 13.60 -12.64
CA ALA A 317 5.11 14.62 -11.62
C ALA A 317 5.92 15.83 -12.14
N HIS A 318 5.45 17.02 -11.82
CA HIS A 318 6.15 18.25 -12.20
C HIS A 318 7.50 18.35 -11.47
N PRO A 319 8.50 19.01 -12.07
CA PRO A 319 9.72 19.35 -11.34
C PRO A 319 9.40 20.31 -10.19
N ALA A 320 10.12 20.16 -9.07
CA ALA A 320 9.99 21.06 -7.93
C ALA A 320 10.50 22.45 -8.34
N GLY A 321 9.55 23.38 -8.53
CA GLY A 321 9.71 24.72 -9.11
C GLY A 321 11.15 25.28 -9.07
N PRO A 322 11.93 25.19 -10.16
CA PRO A 322 13.37 25.49 -10.13
C PRO A 322 13.68 26.97 -9.88
N ALA A 323 12.69 27.86 -10.02
CA ALA A 323 12.79 29.27 -9.69
C ALA A 323 12.56 29.57 -8.19
N LEU A 324 12.06 28.60 -7.41
CA LEU A 324 11.83 28.77 -5.99
C LEU A 324 13.16 28.75 -5.21
N PRO A 325 13.28 29.54 -4.11
CA PRO A 325 14.47 29.54 -3.28
C PRO A 325 14.83 28.15 -2.77
N GLU A 326 16.10 27.78 -2.89
CA GLU A 326 16.59 26.50 -2.38
C GLU A 326 16.73 26.52 -0.86
N ALA A 327 16.33 25.42 -0.22
CA ALA A 327 16.61 25.10 1.17
C ALA A 327 17.38 23.77 1.21
N PRO A 328 18.72 23.80 1.29
CA PRO A 328 19.54 22.60 1.18
C PRO A 328 19.21 21.60 2.28
N LEU A 329 19.11 20.32 1.89
CA LEU A 329 19.10 19.21 2.84
C LEU A 329 20.51 18.60 2.93
N PRO A 330 20.92 18.12 4.12
CA PRO A 330 22.14 17.33 4.24
C PRO A 330 21.96 15.96 3.56
N ALA A 331 23.06 15.20 3.47
CA ALA A 331 22.99 13.82 3.02
C ALA A 331 22.01 13.01 3.91
N ALA A 332 21.15 12.23 3.26
CA ALA A 332 20.18 11.38 3.95
C ALA A 332 20.86 10.39 4.89
N THR A 333 20.31 10.23 6.10
CA THR A 333 20.74 9.19 7.05
C THR A 333 20.61 7.81 6.39
N PRO A 334 21.68 6.98 6.37
CA PRO A 334 21.61 5.63 5.82
C PRO A 334 20.63 4.72 6.57
N LEU A 335 19.79 3.99 5.83
CA LEU A 335 18.79 3.07 6.37
C LEU A 335 19.37 1.65 6.46
N THR A 336 20.34 1.46 7.36
CA THR A 336 21.10 0.20 7.51
C THR A 336 20.36 -0.91 8.25
N THR A 337 19.24 -0.60 8.90
CA THR A 337 18.39 -1.62 9.55
C THR A 337 17.85 -2.59 8.50
N ASP A 338 17.89 -3.90 8.79
CA ASP A 338 17.32 -4.90 7.89
C ASP A 338 15.79 -4.71 7.73
N VAL A 339 15.28 -5.01 6.53
CA VAL A 339 13.87 -4.74 6.20
C VAL A 339 12.91 -5.45 7.15
N ARG A 340 13.19 -6.70 7.56
CA ARG A 340 12.34 -7.44 8.49
C ARG A 340 12.24 -6.70 9.84
N THR A 341 13.37 -6.27 10.40
CA THR A 341 13.39 -5.54 11.67
C THR A 341 12.64 -4.21 11.54
N ALA A 342 12.85 -3.46 10.46
CA ALA A 342 12.12 -2.23 10.20
C ALA A 342 10.59 -2.47 10.12
N LEU A 343 10.14 -3.48 9.36
CA LEU A 343 8.73 -3.85 9.23
C LEU A 343 8.09 -4.30 10.55
N ARG A 344 8.86 -4.98 11.42
CA ARG A 344 8.38 -5.42 12.74
C ARG A 344 8.28 -4.26 13.75
N ARG A 345 9.17 -3.27 13.65
CA ARG A 345 9.13 -2.04 14.48
C ARG A 345 8.10 -1.03 13.99
N ARG A 346 7.76 -1.08 12.70
CA ARG A 346 6.82 -0.18 12.03
C ARG A 346 5.46 -0.17 12.74
N ARG A 347 5.05 1.02 13.14
CA ARG A 347 3.76 1.30 13.76
C ARG A 347 3.28 2.69 13.35
N SER A 348 1.99 2.93 13.49
CA SER A 348 1.43 4.28 13.38
C SER A 348 1.47 4.96 14.74
N SER A 349 1.99 6.19 14.79
CA SER A 349 2.27 6.90 16.04
C SER A 349 1.03 7.34 16.79
N PHE A 350 -0.05 7.71 16.10
CA PHE A 350 -1.34 8.14 16.67
C PHE A 350 -1.25 9.00 17.95
N GLY A 351 -1.06 10.31 17.75
CA GLY A 351 -1.16 11.29 18.84
C GLY A 351 0.04 11.32 19.78
N ARG A 352 1.14 10.65 19.43
CA ARG A 352 2.35 10.54 20.26
C ARG A 352 3.45 11.55 19.93
N PHE A 353 3.31 12.35 18.88
CA PHE A 353 4.35 13.29 18.48
C PHE A 353 4.67 14.30 19.58
N ASP A 354 5.94 14.65 19.67
CA ASP A 354 6.49 15.63 20.61
C ASP A 354 7.47 16.55 19.88
N ALA A 355 7.18 17.84 19.90
CA ALA A 355 8.03 18.86 19.29
C ALA A 355 9.25 19.24 20.15
N SER A 356 9.36 18.74 21.38
CA SER A 356 10.48 19.07 22.29
C SER A 356 11.85 18.67 21.71
N ARG A 357 11.86 17.65 20.84
CA ARG A 357 13.01 17.25 20.05
C ARG A 357 12.71 17.48 18.56
N PRO A 358 13.41 18.41 17.87
CA PRO A 358 13.24 18.60 16.45
C PRO A 358 13.69 17.35 15.66
N LEU A 359 13.13 17.16 14.48
CA LEU A 359 13.55 16.12 13.55
C LEU A 359 14.90 16.50 12.93
N ALA A 360 15.87 15.58 12.92
CA ALA A 360 17.13 15.82 12.23
C ALA A 360 16.90 16.02 10.73
N ALA A 361 17.57 17.00 10.12
CA ALA A 361 17.41 17.27 8.67
C ALA A 361 17.85 16.09 7.79
N ALA A 362 18.85 15.31 8.23
CA ALA A 362 19.29 14.09 7.53
C ALA A 362 18.24 12.97 7.58
N ASP A 363 17.46 12.88 8.66
CA ASP A 363 16.35 11.94 8.78
C ASP A 363 15.18 12.38 7.89
N LEU A 364 14.88 13.70 7.85
CA LEU A 364 13.89 14.22 6.91
C LEU A 364 14.30 13.93 5.45
N ALA A 365 15.58 14.13 5.10
CA ALA A 365 16.10 13.80 3.78
C ALA A 365 15.93 12.30 3.44
N ALA A 366 16.19 11.41 4.40
CA ALA A 366 15.96 9.98 4.24
C ALA A 366 14.47 9.64 4.03
N LEU A 367 13.55 10.30 4.75
CA LEU A 367 12.11 10.13 4.56
C LEU A 367 11.64 10.63 3.19
N CYS A 368 12.13 11.79 2.73
CA CYS A 368 11.81 12.32 1.40
C CYS A 368 12.34 11.42 0.27
N ARG A 369 13.56 10.87 0.44
CA ARG A 369 14.12 9.88 -0.48
C ARG A 369 13.28 8.60 -0.49
N ALA A 370 12.93 8.05 0.66
CA ALA A 370 12.09 6.85 0.76
C ALA A 370 10.70 7.05 0.12
N ALA A 371 10.10 8.24 0.29
CA ALA A 371 8.86 8.60 -0.38
C ALA A 371 9.01 8.59 -1.91
N THR A 372 10.07 9.21 -2.42
CA THR A 372 10.35 9.27 -3.86
C THR A 372 10.60 7.87 -4.44
N ASP A 373 11.47 7.09 -3.79
CA ASP A 373 11.82 5.74 -4.22
C ASP A 373 10.59 4.80 -4.15
N GLY A 374 9.71 5.00 -3.17
CA GLY A 374 8.43 4.31 -3.05
C GLY A 374 7.39 4.67 -4.12
N SER A 375 7.63 5.70 -4.94
CA SER A 375 6.72 6.10 -6.02
C SER A 375 6.81 5.19 -7.25
N TYR A 376 7.79 4.29 -7.27
CA TYR A 376 8.03 3.34 -8.35
C TYR A 376 7.42 1.97 -7.99
N LEU A 377 6.24 1.63 -8.55
CA LEU A 377 5.56 0.36 -8.25
C LEU A 377 6.10 -0.84 -9.05
N GLY A 378 6.81 -0.60 -10.15
CA GLY A 378 7.33 -1.65 -11.03
C GLY A 378 6.25 -2.28 -11.94
N GLY A 379 6.60 -3.40 -12.58
CA GLY A 379 5.73 -4.20 -13.42
C GLY A 379 5.27 -3.50 -14.69
N ASP A 380 3.99 -3.67 -15.03
CA ASP A 380 3.36 -3.07 -16.22
C ASP A 380 2.92 -1.62 -16.03
N THR A 381 3.27 -1.01 -14.89
CA THR A 381 2.87 0.36 -14.57
C THR A 381 3.76 1.41 -15.23
N GLY A 382 4.85 1.05 -15.90
CA GLY A 382 5.81 2.01 -16.47
C GLY A 382 6.52 2.90 -15.43
N THR A 383 6.34 2.60 -14.13
CA THR A 383 6.94 3.28 -12.98
C THR A 383 8.09 2.48 -12.38
N GLY A 384 8.89 1.78 -13.21
CA GLY A 384 10.10 1.08 -12.75
C GLY A 384 11.34 2.00 -12.65
N ALA A 385 12.51 1.41 -12.43
CA ALA A 385 13.80 2.12 -12.48
C ALA A 385 13.95 2.94 -13.77
N GLY A 386 14.20 4.25 -13.67
CA GLY A 386 14.31 5.12 -14.85
C GLY A 386 12.99 5.34 -15.60
N GLY A 387 11.87 4.83 -15.07
CA GLY A 387 10.52 5.07 -15.57
C GLY A 387 9.93 6.39 -15.07
N VAL A 388 8.66 6.61 -15.38
CA VAL A 388 7.97 7.85 -15.04
C VAL A 388 7.66 7.89 -13.55
N ARG A 389 8.05 8.96 -12.86
CA ARG A 389 7.60 9.24 -11.49
C ARG A 389 6.23 9.92 -11.55
N LEU A 390 5.20 9.25 -11.03
CA LEU A 390 3.84 9.79 -11.00
C LEU A 390 3.57 10.70 -9.81
N ALA A 391 4.33 10.55 -8.72
CA ALA A 391 4.13 11.33 -7.50
C ALA A 391 5.14 12.47 -7.36
N GLY A 392 4.63 13.68 -7.11
CA GLY A 392 5.37 14.79 -6.51
C GLY A 392 5.39 14.65 -4.99
N LEU A 393 6.23 15.44 -4.32
CA LEU A 393 6.30 15.45 -2.87
C LEU A 393 6.44 16.88 -2.36
N TYR A 394 5.52 17.28 -1.50
CA TYR A 394 5.59 18.51 -0.73
C TYR A 394 5.82 18.17 0.75
N VAL A 395 6.44 19.08 1.48
CA VAL A 395 6.80 18.92 2.89
C VAL A 395 6.45 20.20 3.64
N PHE A 396 5.57 20.09 4.63
CA PHE A 396 5.41 21.12 5.65
C PHE A 396 6.40 20.83 6.78
N VAL A 397 7.37 21.71 6.98
CA VAL A 397 8.34 21.62 8.07
C VAL A 397 7.81 22.43 9.25
N ASN A 398 7.59 21.77 10.39
CA ASN A 398 7.24 22.43 11.65
C ASN A 398 8.49 22.58 12.54
N HIS A 399 9.15 21.45 12.86
CA HIS A 399 10.25 21.35 13.82
C HIS A 399 11.33 20.42 13.25
N ALA A 400 12.23 20.98 12.46
CA ALA A 400 13.41 20.28 11.96
C ALA A 400 14.67 21.10 12.21
N GLU A 401 15.79 20.42 12.48
CA GLU A 401 17.09 21.07 12.71
C GLU A 401 17.53 21.82 11.46
N ASP A 402 18.05 23.04 11.64
CA ASP A 402 18.60 23.89 10.58
C ASP A 402 17.69 24.18 9.37
N LEU A 403 16.38 23.95 9.51
CA LEU A 403 15.36 24.26 8.51
C LEU A 403 14.31 25.19 9.10
N ALA A 404 14.03 26.28 8.37
CA ALA A 404 12.96 27.19 8.76
C ALA A 404 11.58 26.51 8.64
N PRO A 405 10.61 26.84 9.51
CA PRO A 405 9.23 26.40 9.32
C PRO A 405 8.64 26.97 8.02
N GLY A 406 7.95 26.11 7.27
CA GLY A 406 7.36 26.48 5.98
C GLY A 406 6.83 25.29 5.20
N ALA A 407 6.25 25.58 4.04
CA ALA A 407 5.87 24.60 3.02
C ALA A 407 6.94 24.58 1.92
N TYR A 408 7.34 23.38 1.53
CA TYR A 408 8.42 23.13 0.58
C TYR A 408 7.99 22.11 -0.48
N ALA A 409 8.48 22.26 -1.70
CA ALA A 409 8.49 21.20 -2.70
C ALA A 409 9.82 20.45 -2.60
N TYR A 410 9.80 19.11 -2.60
CA TYR A 410 11.02 18.31 -2.61
C TYR A 410 11.51 18.08 -4.03
N ASP A 411 12.77 18.41 -4.28
CA ASP A 411 13.48 18.12 -5.52
C ASP A 411 14.31 16.85 -5.35
N PRO A 412 13.83 15.69 -5.81
CA PRO A 412 14.55 14.43 -5.67
C PRO A 412 15.79 14.32 -6.58
N GLY A 413 15.90 15.13 -7.64
CA GLY A 413 17.08 15.11 -8.51
C GLY A 413 18.29 15.75 -7.83
N ALA A 414 18.07 16.87 -7.14
CA ALA A 414 19.09 17.55 -6.34
C ALA A 414 19.15 17.07 -4.87
N GLY A 415 18.13 16.33 -4.40
CA GLY A 415 18.03 15.90 -3.00
C GLY A 415 17.82 17.08 -2.04
N THR A 416 17.08 18.12 -2.46
CA THR A 416 16.95 19.40 -1.75
C THR A 416 15.47 19.82 -1.61
N LEU A 417 15.20 20.83 -0.79
CA LEU A 417 13.87 21.45 -0.68
C LEU A 417 13.83 22.79 -1.43
N ARG A 418 12.64 23.15 -1.92
CA ARG A 418 12.35 24.41 -2.60
C ARG A 418 11.25 25.13 -1.83
N LEU A 419 11.50 26.32 -1.32
CA LEU A 419 10.55 27.05 -0.48
C LEU A 419 9.34 27.51 -1.29
N VAL A 420 8.16 26.97 -0.99
CA VAL A 420 6.88 27.37 -1.58
C VAL A 420 6.28 28.52 -0.77
N LYS A 421 6.25 28.38 0.55
CA LYS A 421 5.67 29.38 1.47
C LYS A 421 6.38 29.33 2.82
N GLY A 422 6.87 30.48 3.29
CA GLY A 422 7.49 30.59 4.61
C GLY A 422 6.46 30.77 5.74
N GLY A 423 6.87 30.46 6.96
CA GLY A 423 6.06 30.66 8.17
C GLY A 423 5.61 29.34 8.80
N ALA A 424 5.15 29.40 10.05
CA ALA A 424 4.77 28.21 10.80
C ALA A 424 3.52 27.53 10.19
N PRO A 425 3.62 26.28 9.68
CA PRO A 425 2.49 25.64 9.02
C PRO A 425 1.55 24.93 10.00
N GLY A 426 1.96 24.73 11.25
CA GLY A 426 1.19 24.04 12.30
C GLY A 426 -0.29 24.44 12.39
N PRO A 427 -0.64 25.73 12.53
CA PRO A 427 -2.05 26.16 12.61
C PRO A 427 -2.87 25.81 11.36
N PHE A 428 -2.26 25.90 10.16
CA PHE A 428 -2.90 25.48 8.92
C PHE A 428 -3.16 23.97 8.92
N LEU A 429 -2.13 23.18 9.25
CA LEU A 429 -2.19 21.73 9.28
C LEU A 429 -3.27 21.25 10.25
N GLN A 430 -3.29 21.78 11.47
CA GLN A 430 -4.23 21.36 12.51
C GLN A 430 -5.67 21.78 12.20
N LYS A 431 -5.88 22.98 11.65
CA LYS A 431 -7.21 23.47 11.25
C LYS A 431 -7.84 22.61 10.14
N ASN A 432 -7.02 22.10 9.22
CA ASN A 432 -7.50 21.34 8.06
C ASN A 432 -7.46 19.82 8.29
N TYR A 433 -7.30 19.37 9.53
CA TYR A 433 -7.32 17.96 9.92
C TYR A 433 -8.63 17.58 10.61
N PHE A 434 -9.32 16.55 10.13
CA PHE A 434 -10.69 16.23 10.58
C PHE A 434 -10.78 15.19 11.70
N LEU A 435 -9.67 14.58 12.08
CA LEU A 435 -9.64 13.55 13.11
C LEU A 435 -8.97 14.07 14.38
N SER A 436 -9.31 13.47 15.52
CA SER A 436 -8.79 13.84 16.85
C SER A 436 -7.61 12.97 17.30
N ASN A 437 -7.04 12.17 16.41
CA ASN A 437 -6.03 11.17 16.75
C ASN A 437 -4.57 11.62 16.45
N TYR A 438 -4.36 12.86 16.01
CA TYR A 438 -3.05 13.49 15.88
C TYR A 438 -3.10 14.97 16.25
N ASN A 439 -2.01 15.46 16.86
CA ASN A 439 -1.70 16.88 16.93
C ASN A 439 -0.62 17.17 15.87
N LEU A 440 -1.00 17.84 14.78
CA LEU A 440 -0.11 18.10 13.65
C LEU A 440 0.89 19.21 13.94
N GLU A 441 0.62 20.10 14.90
CA GLU A 441 1.58 21.11 15.35
C GLU A 441 2.78 20.51 16.08
N GLN A 442 2.64 19.28 16.60
CA GLN A 442 3.71 18.56 17.31
C GLN A 442 4.54 17.66 16.39
N ALA A 443 4.10 17.41 15.16
CA ALA A 443 4.88 16.64 14.19
C ALA A 443 6.11 17.47 13.75
N GLY A 444 7.26 16.83 13.54
CA GLY A 444 8.46 17.50 13.03
C GLY A 444 8.26 17.97 11.58
N ALA A 445 7.68 17.11 10.75
CA ALA A 445 7.28 17.44 9.38
C ALA A 445 6.00 16.70 8.96
N VAL A 446 5.32 17.22 7.94
CA VAL A 446 4.18 16.58 7.27
C VAL A 446 4.48 16.47 5.78
N LEU A 447 4.73 15.26 5.31
CA LEU A 447 4.96 14.92 3.91
C LEU A 447 3.63 14.73 3.19
N VAL A 448 3.52 15.27 1.98
CA VAL A 448 2.28 15.32 1.20
C VAL A 448 2.59 14.87 -0.24
N PRO A 449 2.39 13.59 -0.57
CA PRO A 449 2.54 13.12 -1.92
C PRO A 449 1.36 13.61 -2.78
N THR A 450 1.69 14.11 -3.97
CA THR A 450 0.74 14.64 -4.94
C THR A 450 0.79 13.83 -6.23
N VAL A 451 -0.36 13.61 -6.87
CA VAL A 451 -0.41 12.93 -8.18
C VAL A 451 -1.33 13.70 -9.12
N ARG A 452 -0.95 13.77 -10.40
CA ARG A 452 -1.77 14.34 -11.47
C ARG A 452 -2.83 13.33 -11.92
N THR A 453 -3.82 13.10 -11.05
CA THR A 453 -4.79 12.00 -11.17
C THR A 453 -5.50 12.01 -12.53
N THR A 454 -6.02 13.14 -12.98
CA THR A 454 -6.70 13.24 -14.28
C THR A 454 -5.77 12.92 -15.44
N ALA A 455 -4.50 13.35 -15.39
CA ALA A 455 -3.53 13.03 -16.43
C ALA A 455 -3.19 11.52 -16.47
N VAL A 456 -3.22 10.83 -15.32
CA VAL A 456 -3.09 9.36 -15.31
C VAL A 456 -4.32 8.71 -15.94
N LEU A 457 -5.53 9.16 -15.60
CA LEU A 457 -6.77 8.64 -16.20
C LEU A 457 -6.81 8.91 -17.72
N ASP A 458 -6.36 10.08 -18.17
CA ASP A 458 -6.27 10.43 -19.59
C ASP A 458 -5.31 9.48 -20.33
N ALA A 459 -4.24 9.04 -19.66
CA ALA A 459 -3.21 8.19 -20.26
C ALA A 459 -3.58 6.71 -20.30
N VAL A 460 -4.26 6.19 -19.28
CA VAL A 460 -4.45 4.73 -19.10
C VAL A 460 -5.88 4.31 -18.73
N GLY A 461 -6.84 5.24 -18.84
CA GLY A 461 -8.26 5.00 -18.55
C GLY A 461 -8.57 4.87 -17.05
N ASP A 462 -9.81 4.48 -16.76
CA ASP A 462 -10.36 4.45 -15.39
C ASP A 462 -9.59 3.48 -14.46
N ARG A 463 -9.02 2.41 -15.01
CA ARG A 463 -8.14 1.49 -14.27
C ARG A 463 -6.90 2.16 -13.70
N GLY A 464 -6.46 3.27 -14.31
CA GLY A 464 -5.42 4.15 -13.78
C GLY A 464 -5.70 4.68 -12.37
N TYR A 465 -6.96 4.72 -11.93
CA TYR A 465 -7.29 5.10 -10.56
C TYR A 465 -6.72 4.11 -9.52
N ARG A 466 -6.69 2.80 -9.83
CA ARG A 466 -6.03 1.79 -8.98
C ARG A 466 -4.54 2.08 -8.89
N LEU A 467 -3.89 2.41 -10.02
CA LEU A 467 -2.48 2.78 -10.09
C LEU A 467 -2.16 4.02 -9.25
N VAL A 468 -2.90 5.11 -9.42
CA VAL A 468 -2.71 6.36 -8.65
C VAL A 468 -2.66 6.09 -7.15
N ASN A 469 -3.64 5.34 -6.64
CA ASN A 469 -3.74 5.06 -5.21
C ASN A 469 -2.74 4.01 -4.75
N ALA A 470 -2.44 3.00 -5.56
CA ALA A 470 -1.38 2.05 -5.25
C ALA A 470 -0.01 2.78 -5.15
N THR A 471 0.26 3.77 -6.00
CA THR A 471 1.49 4.57 -5.92
C THR A 471 1.55 5.30 -4.58
N ILE A 472 0.48 5.99 -4.17
CA ILE A 472 0.42 6.67 -2.87
C ILE A 472 0.57 5.69 -1.69
N GLY A 473 -0.04 4.51 -1.79
CA GLY A 473 0.11 3.45 -0.79
C GLY A 473 1.54 2.94 -0.65
N ALA A 474 2.24 2.81 -1.77
CA ALA A 474 3.66 2.43 -1.81
C ALA A 474 4.54 3.51 -1.18
N VAL A 475 4.33 4.78 -1.54
CA VAL A 475 4.99 5.95 -0.91
C VAL A 475 4.80 5.91 0.61
N ALA A 476 3.56 5.74 1.07
CA ALA A 476 3.24 5.69 2.50
C ALA A 476 3.97 4.54 3.22
N GLN A 477 3.98 3.35 2.61
CA GLN A 477 4.66 2.20 3.20
C GLN A 477 6.17 2.40 3.29
N SER A 478 6.80 2.98 2.26
CA SER A 478 8.22 3.30 2.26
C SER A 478 8.57 4.28 3.38
N VAL A 479 7.80 5.37 3.53
CA VAL A 479 8.00 6.37 4.59
C VAL A 479 7.80 5.76 5.98
N TYR A 480 6.75 4.96 6.17
CA TYR A 480 6.54 4.24 7.43
C TYR A 480 7.72 3.35 7.82
N THR A 481 8.28 2.62 6.85
CA THR A 481 9.35 1.65 7.08
C THR A 481 10.68 2.37 7.31
N ALA A 482 10.96 3.45 6.58
CA ALA A 482 12.11 4.32 6.79
C ALA A 482 12.06 4.99 8.18
N ALA A 483 10.93 5.56 8.56
CA ALA A 483 10.74 6.14 9.90
C ALA A 483 11.02 5.11 11.01
N ALA A 484 10.54 3.88 10.85
CA ALA A 484 10.80 2.80 11.80
C ALA A 484 12.29 2.39 11.87
N ALA A 485 13.03 2.47 10.76
CA ALA A 485 14.46 2.21 10.72
C ALA A 485 15.28 3.35 11.37
N LEU A 486 14.78 4.58 11.33
CA LEU A 486 15.39 5.77 11.94
C LEU A 486 14.99 5.99 13.41
N ASP A 487 14.11 5.15 13.96
CA ASP A 487 13.47 5.37 15.28
C ASP A 487 12.72 6.72 15.36
N VAL A 488 12.07 7.09 14.26
CA VAL A 488 11.19 8.26 14.15
C VAL A 488 9.75 7.78 14.09
N GLY A 489 8.84 8.49 14.76
CA GLY A 489 7.42 8.25 14.67
C GLY A 489 6.89 8.59 13.28
N CYS A 490 5.91 7.82 12.79
CA CYS A 490 5.21 8.11 11.55
C CYS A 490 3.71 7.89 11.72
N GLY A 491 2.91 8.76 11.14
CA GLY A 491 1.46 8.69 11.16
C GLY A 491 0.90 9.15 9.83
N VAL A 492 -0.03 8.37 9.29
CA VAL A 492 -0.61 8.65 7.97
C VAL A 492 -2.11 8.83 8.11
N ALA A 493 -2.64 9.83 7.41
CA ALA A 493 -4.05 10.14 7.45
C ALA A 493 -4.59 10.56 6.08
N LEU A 494 -5.87 10.24 5.89
CA LEU A 494 -6.66 10.59 4.71
C LEU A 494 -7.73 11.64 5.02
N GLY A 495 -8.02 11.89 6.30
CA GLY A 495 -9.06 12.82 6.76
C GLY A 495 -8.53 14.24 6.92
N PHE A 496 -8.27 14.91 5.80
CA PHE A 496 -7.84 16.32 5.76
C PHE A 496 -8.54 17.05 4.60
N ASP A 497 -8.52 18.39 4.61
CA ASP A 497 -9.10 19.19 3.53
C ASP A 497 -8.15 19.25 2.32
N ASN A 498 -8.37 18.38 1.34
CA ASN A 498 -7.54 18.33 0.14
C ASN A 498 -7.54 19.66 -0.65
N ILE A 499 -8.65 20.38 -0.67
CA ILE A 499 -8.77 21.64 -1.42
C ILE A 499 -7.96 22.74 -0.74
N SER A 500 -8.02 22.84 0.58
CA SER A 500 -7.17 23.79 1.32
C SER A 500 -5.68 23.53 1.11
N TYR A 501 -5.26 22.26 0.95
CA TYR A 501 -3.86 21.92 0.65
C TYR A 501 -3.46 22.30 -0.78
N ILE A 502 -4.37 22.18 -1.74
CA ILE A 502 -4.16 22.68 -3.11
C ILE A 502 -3.92 24.20 -3.07
N GLU A 503 -4.77 24.94 -2.35
CA GLU A 503 -4.67 26.40 -2.21
C GLU A 503 -3.37 26.82 -1.48
N GLU A 504 -3.04 26.14 -0.38
CA GLU A 504 -1.86 26.46 0.44
C GLU A 504 -0.54 26.21 -0.29
N LEU A 505 -0.51 25.22 -1.18
CA LEU A 505 0.66 24.83 -1.98
C LEU A 505 0.68 25.46 -3.39
N GLY A 506 -0.37 26.19 -3.79
CA GLY A 506 -0.48 26.82 -5.10
C GLY A 506 -0.60 25.84 -6.28
N LEU A 507 -1.38 24.76 -6.11
CA LEU A 507 -1.47 23.64 -7.06
C LEU A 507 -2.66 23.72 -8.03
N GLU A 508 -3.47 24.78 -7.97
CA GLU A 508 -4.74 24.90 -8.70
C GLU A 508 -4.57 24.72 -10.21
N ALA A 509 -3.45 25.20 -10.76
CA ALA A 509 -3.15 25.14 -12.19
C ALA A 509 -2.25 23.96 -12.60
N THR A 510 -1.77 23.15 -11.66
CA THR A 510 -0.80 22.08 -11.95
C THR A 510 -1.47 20.73 -12.25
N GLY A 511 -2.72 20.57 -11.80
CA GLY A 511 -3.45 19.31 -11.82
C GLY A 511 -3.00 18.32 -10.75
N GLU A 512 -2.09 18.72 -9.85
CA GLU A 512 -1.61 17.90 -8.74
C GLU A 512 -2.66 17.82 -7.62
N ALA A 513 -3.00 16.60 -7.23
CA ALA A 513 -3.92 16.34 -6.14
C ALA A 513 -3.15 15.78 -4.93
N PRO A 514 -3.17 16.46 -3.76
CA PRO A 514 -2.76 15.86 -2.49
C PRO A 514 -3.71 14.72 -2.14
N LEU A 515 -3.22 13.49 -2.02
CA LEU A 515 -4.09 12.32 -1.76
C LEU A 515 -3.97 11.80 -0.33
N LEU A 516 -2.92 12.19 0.40
CA LEU A 516 -2.54 11.65 1.70
C LEU A 516 -1.68 12.68 2.44
N ILE A 517 -1.71 12.68 3.77
CA ILE A 517 -0.70 13.34 4.60
C ILE A 517 0.03 12.34 5.47
N MET A 518 1.34 12.51 5.62
CA MET A 518 2.24 11.64 6.38
C MET A 518 3.05 12.48 7.37
N MET A 519 2.65 12.44 8.62
CA MET A 519 3.33 13.09 9.72
C MET A 519 4.55 12.28 10.14
N ALA A 520 5.67 12.95 10.37
CA ALA A 520 6.90 12.36 10.92
C ALA A 520 7.45 13.23 12.05
N GLY A 521 8.03 12.60 13.07
CA GLY A 521 8.61 13.30 14.22
C GLY A 521 8.87 12.37 15.38
N HIS A 522 9.58 12.85 16.40
CA HIS A 522 9.83 12.04 17.59
C HIS A 522 8.54 11.80 18.39
N GLU A 523 8.43 10.60 18.97
CA GLU A 523 7.34 10.26 19.88
C GLU A 523 7.75 10.60 21.33
N ARG A 524 6.76 10.92 22.17
CA ARG A 524 6.95 11.02 23.62
C ARG A 524 7.54 9.70 24.15
N PRO A 525 8.61 9.73 24.97
CA PRO A 525 9.27 8.51 25.45
C PRO A 525 8.40 7.66 26.39
N ALA A 526 7.33 8.21 26.99
CA ALA A 526 6.44 7.51 27.92
C ALA A 526 4.96 7.87 27.69
N PRO A 527 4.30 7.37 26.62
CA PRO A 527 2.93 7.77 26.30
C PRO A 527 1.87 7.18 27.25
N ALA A 528 2.21 6.17 28.06
CA ALA A 528 1.42 5.67 29.20
C ALA A 528 2.24 4.64 30.01
N ASP A 529 2.91 5.05 31.09
CA ASP A 529 3.34 4.10 32.11
C ASP A 529 2.10 3.64 32.89
N TYR A 530 1.61 2.44 32.59
CA TYR A 530 0.70 1.75 33.50
C TYR A 530 1.54 1.30 34.70
N ARG A 531 1.55 2.08 35.79
CA ARG A 531 2.11 1.64 37.08
C ARG A 531 1.21 0.51 37.62
N HIS A 532 1.59 -0.73 37.33
CA HIS A 532 0.93 -1.95 37.79
C HIS A 532 1.02 -2.18 39.32
N GLU A 533 1.71 -1.30 40.05
CA GLU A 533 1.88 -1.35 41.52
C GLU A 533 0.64 -0.85 42.30
N LEU A 534 -0.46 -0.54 41.63
CA LEU A 534 -1.73 -0.16 42.25
C LEU A 534 -2.83 -1.19 41.94
N THR A 535 -2.67 -2.40 42.47
CA THR A 535 -3.74 -3.25 43.05
C THR A 535 -3.13 -4.46 43.73
#